data_AF-W4KJG4-F1
#
_entry.id   AF-W4KJG4-F1
#
_cell.length_a   1.000
_cell.length_b   1.000
_cell.length_c   1.000
_cell.angle_alpha   90.00
_cell.angle_beta   90.00
_cell.angle_gamma   90.00
#
_symmetry.space_group_name_H-M   'P 1'
#
loop_
_entity.id
_entity.type
_entity.pdbx_description
1 polymer ?
#
loop_
_entity_poly.entity_id
_entity_poly.type
_entity_poly.pdbx_seq_one_letter_code
_entity_poly.pdbx_strand_id
1 'polypeptide(L)'
;MRPYLRQLRRVQYSSSNAIPGPLGPTLSPCKDLQFGYDSKGTFPTIFALETYFREEYDAAEGRASGGWAPSPNCKPLDASAFASLIFSHNDLNMRNLLLDEHSVLWVVDWGFSGVYPPWFEYLEMRYAAQKDHNPESWQKCIQYMTEPAFEVEDAPQ
;
A
#
# COMPACT_ATOMS: atom_id res chain seq x y z
N MET A 1 -2.89 4.23 16.69
CA MET A 1 -2.89 4.08 15.22
C MET A 1 -4.10 3.32 14.65
N ARG A 2 -4.46 2.11 15.10
CA ARG A 2 -5.64 1.39 14.57
C ARG A 2 -6.95 2.22 14.52
N PRO A 3 -7.32 3.02 15.55
CA PRO A 3 -8.50 3.87 15.47
C PRO A 3 -8.41 4.96 14.39
N TYR A 4 -7.21 5.51 14.20
CA TYR A 4 -6.93 6.52 13.16
C TYR A 4 -7.10 5.94 11.76
N LEU A 5 -6.49 4.78 11.47
CA LEU A 5 -6.65 4.11 10.17
C LEU A 5 -8.11 3.75 9.88
N ARG A 6 -8.88 3.37 10.91
CA ARG A 6 -10.33 3.16 10.78
C ARG A 6 -11.09 4.45 10.46
N GLN A 7 -10.67 5.59 10.99
CA GLN A 7 -11.25 6.89 10.62
C GLN A 7 -10.88 7.26 9.19
N LEU A 8 -9.61 7.09 8.80
CA LEU A 8 -9.13 7.37 7.45
C LEU A 8 -9.91 6.58 6.39
N ARG A 9 -10.15 5.30 6.64
CA ARG A 9 -10.93 4.42 5.75
C ARG A 9 -12.40 4.78 5.64
N ARG A 10 -12.94 5.59 6.56
CA ARG A 10 -14.31 6.09 6.48
C ARG A 10 -14.42 7.34 5.62
N VAL A 11 -13.31 7.91 5.16
CA VAL A 11 -13.32 8.99 4.18
C VAL A 11 -13.92 8.43 2.89
N GLN A 12 -15.19 8.74 2.68
CA GLN A 12 -15.91 8.42 1.45
C GLN A 12 -15.77 9.60 0.49
N TYR A 13 -15.33 9.32 -0.73
CA TYR A 13 -15.38 10.29 -1.80
C TYR A 13 -16.65 10.04 -2.63
N SER A 14 -17.45 11.10 -2.84
CA SER A 14 -18.69 11.05 -3.62
C SER A 14 -18.42 10.51 -5.02
N SER A 15 -19.16 9.46 -5.41
CA SER A 15 -19.22 8.81 -6.75
C SER A 15 -17.91 8.32 -7.40
N SER A 16 -16.75 8.52 -6.77
CA SER A 16 -15.40 8.22 -7.28
C SER A 16 -14.77 6.96 -6.68
N ASN A 17 -15.52 6.20 -5.88
CA ASN A 17 -15.12 4.96 -5.19
C ASN A 17 -14.70 3.77 -6.09
N ALA A 18 -14.39 3.97 -7.36
CA ALA A 18 -14.02 2.90 -8.30
C ALA A 18 -12.66 3.10 -8.98
N ILE A 19 -11.99 4.24 -8.76
CA ILE A 19 -10.79 4.60 -9.48
C ILE A 19 -9.59 4.56 -8.54
N PRO A 20 -8.69 3.59 -8.68
CA PRO A 20 -7.48 3.55 -7.89
C PRO A 20 -6.45 4.59 -8.32
N GLY A 21 -5.69 5.10 -7.36
CA GLY A 21 -4.59 6.03 -7.56
C GLY A 21 -4.68 7.32 -6.75
N PRO A 22 -3.79 8.29 -7.05
CA PRO A 22 -3.77 9.59 -6.38
C PRO A 22 -5.06 10.38 -6.59
N LEU A 23 -5.44 11.17 -5.59
CA LEU A 23 -6.60 12.05 -5.69
C LEU A 23 -6.30 13.25 -6.60
N GLY A 24 -7.26 13.60 -7.45
CA GLY A 24 -7.16 14.77 -8.31
C GLY A 24 -8.33 14.90 -9.27
N PRO A 25 -8.42 16.02 -10.00
CA PRO A 25 -9.46 16.24 -11.01
C PRO A 25 -9.28 15.30 -12.23
N THR A 26 -8.09 14.76 -12.42
CA THR A 26 -7.72 13.88 -13.53
C THR A 26 -6.98 12.65 -13.01
N LEU A 27 -7.14 11.54 -13.71
CA LEU A 27 -6.34 10.34 -13.47
C LEU A 27 -4.86 10.67 -13.54
N SER A 28 -4.10 10.23 -12.56
CA SER A 28 -2.66 10.43 -12.48
C SER A 28 -1.95 9.08 -12.29
N PRO A 29 -0.75 8.89 -12.88
CA PRO A 29 0.05 7.71 -12.62
C PRO A 29 0.34 7.54 -11.12
N CYS A 30 0.32 6.30 -10.65
CA CYS A 30 0.64 5.93 -9.27
C CYS A 30 2.16 5.88 -9.11
N LYS A 31 2.69 6.35 -7.96
CA LYS A 31 4.13 6.48 -7.68
C LYS A 31 4.57 5.73 -6.42
N ASP A 32 3.68 4.94 -5.88
CA ASP A 32 3.86 4.18 -4.65
C ASP A 32 4.83 3.01 -4.87
N LEU A 33 5.47 2.52 -3.80
CA LEU A 33 6.57 1.56 -3.93
C LEU A 33 6.13 0.20 -4.47
N GLN A 34 4.83 -0.14 -4.36
CA GLN A 34 4.28 -1.37 -4.94
C GLN A 34 4.37 -1.38 -6.47
N PHE A 35 4.59 -0.21 -7.09
CA PHE A 35 4.74 -0.06 -8.54
C PHE A 35 6.21 -0.04 -9.01
N GLY A 36 7.16 -0.15 -8.08
CA GLY A 36 8.59 -0.04 -8.37
C GLY A 36 9.05 1.41 -8.53
N TYR A 37 10.10 1.62 -9.33
CA TYR A 37 10.77 2.92 -9.44
C TYR A 37 10.06 3.90 -10.37
N ASP A 38 9.32 3.38 -11.35
CA ASP A 38 8.61 4.19 -12.35
C ASP A 38 7.15 4.36 -11.97
N SER A 39 6.56 5.49 -12.37
CA SER A 39 5.12 5.67 -12.23
C SER A 39 4.36 4.68 -13.13
N LYS A 40 3.28 4.09 -12.61
CA LYS A 40 2.45 3.11 -13.35
C LYS A 40 1.00 3.57 -13.47
N GLY A 41 0.27 2.97 -14.41
CA GLY A 41 -1.09 3.37 -14.74
C GLY A 41 -1.14 4.54 -15.73
N THR A 42 -2.23 5.30 -15.81
CA THR A 42 -3.39 5.39 -14.91
C THR A 42 -4.25 4.12 -14.86
N PHE A 43 -5.03 3.96 -13.79
CA PHE A 43 -5.93 2.81 -13.60
C PHE A 43 -7.38 3.31 -13.52
N PRO A 44 -8.16 3.24 -14.62
CA PRO A 44 -9.52 3.76 -14.63
C PRO A 44 -10.49 2.92 -13.79
N THR A 45 -10.12 1.69 -13.44
CA THR A 45 -10.93 0.78 -12.61
C THR A 45 -10.04 -0.08 -11.72
N ILE A 46 -10.61 -0.62 -10.64
CA ILE A 46 -9.95 -1.64 -9.81
C ILE A 46 -9.53 -2.88 -10.61
N PHE A 47 -10.30 -3.26 -11.62
CA PHE A 47 -9.97 -4.38 -12.51
C PHE A 47 -8.73 -4.09 -13.36
N ALA A 48 -8.53 -2.85 -13.79
CA ALA A 48 -7.30 -2.46 -14.50
C ALA A 48 -6.07 -2.56 -13.58
N LEU A 49 -6.23 -2.19 -12.30
CA LEU A 49 -5.18 -2.35 -11.30
C LEU A 49 -4.88 -3.84 -11.02
N GLU A 50 -5.91 -4.66 -10.83
CA GLU A 50 -5.78 -6.11 -10.64
C GLU A 50 -5.06 -6.75 -11.84
N THR A 51 -5.48 -6.41 -13.06
CA THR A 51 -4.88 -6.91 -14.31
C THR A 51 -3.39 -6.57 -14.35
N TYR A 52 -3.02 -5.33 -14.00
CA TYR A 52 -1.62 -4.92 -13.94
C TYR A 52 -0.79 -5.80 -13.00
N PHE A 53 -1.23 -6.03 -11.76
CA PHE A 53 -0.48 -6.89 -10.83
C PHE A 53 -0.43 -8.36 -11.26
N ARG A 54 -1.46 -8.85 -11.97
CA ARG A 54 -1.45 -10.19 -12.57
C ARG A 54 -0.41 -10.29 -13.69
N GLU A 55 -0.34 -9.29 -14.56
CA GLU A 55 0.66 -9.24 -15.64
C GLU A 55 2.09 -9.13 -15.09
N GLU A 56 2.31 -8.36 -14.02
CA GLU A 56 3.61 -8.29 -13.34
C GLU A 56 4.03 -9.64 -12.74
N TYR A 57 3.07 -10.38 -12.17
CA TYR A 57 3.30 -11.75 -11.70
C TYR A 57 3.66 -12.69 -12.85
N ASP A 58 2.89 -12.69 -13.94
CA ASP A 58 3.15 -13.53 -15.11
C ASP A 58 4.52 -13.19 -15.74
N ALA A 59 4.90 -11.91 -15.77
CA ALA A 59 6.21 -11.47 -16.22
C ALA A 59 7.33 -11.95 -15.29
N ALA A 60 7.11 -11.97 -13.97
CA ALA A 60 8.07 -12.52 -13.00
C ALA A 60 8.30 -14.03 -13.21
N GLU A 61 7.23 -14.79 -13.41
CA GLU A 61 7.29 -16.22 -13.71
C GLU A 61 7.97 -16.49 -15.07
N GLY A 62 7.71 -15.64 -16.07
CA GLY A 62 8.39 -15.68 -17.36
C GLY A 62 9.91 -15.46 -17.24
N ARG A 63 10.34 -14.48 -16.42
CA ARG A 63 11.76 -14.25 -16.13
C ARG A 63 12.40 -15.46 -15.44
N ALA A 64 11.73 -16.02 -14.43
CA ALA A 64 12.21 -17.20 -13.70
C ALA A 64 12.38 -18.41 -14.64
N SER A 65 11.39 -18.66 -15.50
CA SER A 65 11.44 -19.71 -16.53
C SER A 65 12.58 -19.49 -17.55
N GLY A 66 12.98 -18.23 -17.76
CA GLY A 66 14.11 -17.83 -18.60
C GLY A 66 15.49 -17.90 -17.92
N GLY A 67 15.58 -18.42 -16.69
CA GLY A 67 16.84 -18.62 -15.97
C GLY A 67 17.21 -17.51 -14.99
N TRP A 68 16.33 -16.54 -14.75
CA TRP A 68 16.50 -15.60 -13.64
C TRP A 68 16.19 -16.28 -12.30
N ALA A 69 16.81 -15.80 -11.23
CA ALA A 69 16.49 -16.26 -9.89
C ALA A 69 14.99 -16.01 -9.61
N PRO A 70 14.21 -17.04 -9.25
CA PRO A 70 12.81 -16.86 -8.92
C PRO A 70 12.66 -16.04 -7.65
N SER A 71 11.61 -15.22 -7.58
CA SER A 71 11.21 -14.62 -6.31
C SER A 71 10.78 -15.73 -5.35
N PRO A 72 11.33 -15.79 -4.12
CA PRO A 72 10.91 -16.78 -3.13
C PRO A 72 9.39 -16.70 -2.92
N ASN A 73 8.73 -17.87 -2.92
CA ASN A 73 7.28 -18.01 -2.70
C ASN A 73 6.40 -17.05 -3.52
N CYS A 74 6.79 -16.74 -4.76
CA CYS A 74 5.98 -15.94 -5.65
C CYS A 74 4.63 -16.64 -5.89
N LYS A 75 3.57 -16.15 -5.24
CA LYS A 75 2.19 -16.57 -5.47
C LYS A 75 1.40 -15.38 -6.02
N PRO A 76 0.45 -15.62 -6.93
CA PRO A 76 -0.40 -14.55 -7.42
C PRO A 76 -1.25 -14.02 -6.25
N LEU A 77 -1.52 -12.71 -6.26
CA LEU A 77 -2.48 -12.12 -5.34
C LEU A 77 -3.87 -12.71 -5.61
N ASP A 78 -4.58 -13.09 -4.56
CA ASP A 78 -5.97 -13.53 -4.66
C ASP A 78 -6.87 -12.36 -5.14
N ALA A 79 -7.91 -12.66 -5.91
CA ALA A 79 -8.84 -11.63 -6.40
C ALA A 79 -9.48 -10.83 -5.25
N SER A 80 -9.63 -11.42 -4.06
CA SER A 80 -10.10 -10.71 -2.87
C SER A 80 -9.17 -9.59 -2.38
N ALA A 81 -7.88 -9.63 -2.75
CA ALA A 81 -6.95 -8.52 -2.50
C ALA A 81 -7.38 -7.23 -3.22
N PHE A 82 -8.20 -7.36 -4.26
CA PHE A 82 -8.79 -6.26 -5.04
C PHE A 82 -10.31 -6.16 -4.83
N ALA A 83 -10.85 -6.65 -3.70
CA ALA A 83 -12.30 -6.58 -3.45
C ALA A 83 -12.82 -5.18 -3.06
N SER A 84 -11.93 -4.28 -2.63
CA SER A 84 -12.30 -2.93 -2.19
C SER A 84 -11.14 -1.96 -2.36
N LEU A 85 -11.48 -0.66 -2.41
CA LEU A 85 -10.52 0.43 -2.30
C LEU A 85 -10.81 1.22 -1.03
N ILE A 86 -9.75 1.72 -0.41
CA ILE A 86 -9.79 2.61 0.74
C ILE A 86 -8.93 3.83 0.49
N PHE A 87 -9.28 4.95 1.13
CA PHE A 87 -8.36 6.07 1.22
C PHE A 87 -7.18 5.69 2.14
N SER A 88 -5.98 5.77 1.59
CA SER A 88 -4.72 5.36 2.21
C SER A 88 -3.74 6.53 2.19
N HIS A 89 -2.89 6.59 3.21
CA HIS A 89 -1.79 7.55 3.30
C HIS A 89 -0.60 7.09 2.46
N ASN A 90 -0.34 5.78 2.40
CA ASN A 90 0.78 5.13 1.68
C ASN A 90 2.18 5.61 2.09
N ASP A 91 2.30 6.30 3.22
CA ASP A 91 3.59 6.59 3.87
C ASP A 91 3.41 6.82 5.38
N LEU A 92 2.54 6.02 6.00
CA LEU A 92 2.21 6.19 7.42
C LEU A 92 3.27 5.54 8.31
N ASN A 93 4.26 6.31 8.73
CA ASN A 93 5.36 5.81 9.57
C ASN A 93 5.65 6.78 10.73
N MET A 94 6.56 6.40 11.63
CA MET A 94 6.84 7.19 12.84
C MET A 94 7.31 8.63 12.55
N ARG A 95 7.97 8.91 11.41
CA ARG A 95 8.44 10.27 11.05
C ARG A 95 7.30 11.21 10.61
N ASN A 96 6.19 10.62 10.17
CA ASN A 96 5.01 11.33 9.67
C ASN A 96 3.93 11.47 10.75
N LEU A 97 4.24 11.14 12.00
CA LEU A 97 3.38 11.24 13.17
C LEU A 97 3.94 12.26 14.15
N LEU A 98 3.27 13.41 14.30
CA LEU A 98 3.69 14.47 15.21
C LEU A 98 2.71 14.55 16.39
N LEU A 99 3.23 14.47 17.61
CA LEU A 99 2.42 14.65 18.82
C LEU A 99 2.67 16.05 19.37
N ASP A 100 1.62 16.84 19.52
CA ASP A 100 1.74 18.18 20.12
C ASP A 100 1.66 18.16 21.66
N GLU A 101 1.87 19.32 22.26
CA GLU A 101 1.84 19.52 23.72
C GLU A 101 0.45 19.24 24.34
N HIS A 102 -0.61 19.22 23.53
CA HIS A 102 -1.98 18.94 23.94
C HIS A 102 -2.37 17.47 23.69
N SER A 103 -1.40 16.60 23.40
CA SER A 103 -1.62 15.18 23.10
C SER A 103 -2.48 14.94 21.86
N VAL A 104 -2.48 15.87 20.91
CA VAL A 104 -3.10 15.69 19.60
C VAL A 104 -2.08 15.10 18.65
N LEU A 105 -2.47 13.99 18.00
CA LEU A 105 -1.67 13.34 16.98
C LEU A 105 -1.99 13.93 15.61
N TRP A 106 -0.98 14.53 14.99
CA TRP A 106 -1.00 15.06 13.63
C TRP A 106 -0.35 14.06 12.68
N VAL A 107 -0.97 13.90 11.50
CA VAL A 107 -0.44 13.08 10.41
C VAL A 107 -0.09 14.01 9.25
N VAL A 108 1.15 13.90 8.78
CA VAL A 108 1.74 14.79 7.76
C VAL A 108 2.30 13.98 6.59
N ASP A 109 2.74 14.67 5.55
CA ASP A 109 3.36 14.07 4.35
C ASP A 109 2.42 13.17 3.51
N TRP A 110 1.33 13.77 3.06
CA TRP A 110 0.27 13.13 2.29
C TRP A 110 0.60 12.95 0.79
N GLY A 111 1.87 13.10 0.40
CA GLY A 111 2.29 13.14 -1.01
C GLY A 111 2.00 11.87 -1.80
N PHE A 112 1.90 10.73 -1.11
CA PHE A 112 1.56 9.41 -1.67
C PHE A 112 0.11 9.00 -1.41
N SER A 113 -0.70 9.86 -0.79
CA SER A 113 -2.07 9.50 -0.43
C SER A 113 -2.98 9.33 -1.66
N GLY A 114 -3.92 8.39 -1.55
CA GLY A 114 -4.85 8.09 -2.63
C GLY A 114 -5.79 6.95 -2.29
N VAL A 115 -6.49 6.45 -3.31
CA VAL A 115 -7.49 5.39 -3.18
C VAL A 115 -6.87 4.09 -3.69
N TYR A 116 -6.65 3.13 -2.80
CA TYR A 116 -5.89 1.91 -3.10
C TYR A 116 -6.47 0.68 -2.38
N PRO A 117 -6.14 -0.54 -2.84
CA PRO A 117 -6.43 -1.76 -2.09
C PRO A 117 -5.84 -1.70 -0.67
N PRO A 118 -6.51 -2.27 0.36
CA PRO A 118 -6.08 -2.10 1.75
C PRO A 118 -4.68 -2.65 2.08
N TRP A 119 -4.15 -3.55 1.27
CA TRP A 119 -2.81 -4.11 1.43
C TRP A 119 -1.69 -3.12 1.08
N PHE A 120 -1.98 -2.05 0.32
CA PHE A 120 -1.01 -1.00 -0.01
C PHE A 120 -0.48 -0.32 1.26
N GLU A 121 -1.40 0.13 2.13
CA GLU A 121 -1.04 0.78 3.38
C GLU A 121 -0.19 -0.15 4.27
N TYR A 122 -0.57 -1.43 4.38
CA TYR A 122 0.22 -2.40 5.14
C TYR A 122 1.66 -2.52 4.62
N LEU A 123 1.83 -2.66 3.30
CA LEU A 123 3.15 -2.83 2.68
C LEU A 123 4.01 -1.58 2.85
N GLU A 124 3.44 -0.38 2.66
CA GLU A 124 4.18 0.88 2.81
C GLU A 124 4.62 1.09 4.26
N MET A 125 3.72 0.85 5.21
CA MET A 125 4.07 0.92 6.64
C MET A 125 5.21 -0.05 6.96
N ARG A 126 5.17 -1.28 6.40
CA ARG A 126 6.19 -2.30 6.62
C ARG A 126 7.54 -1.91 6.05
N TYR A 127 7.55 -1.43 4.81
CA TYR A 127 8.74 -1.00 4.10
C TYR A 127 9.37 0.22 4.79
N ALA A 128 8.57 1.24 5.09
CA ALA A 128 9.04 2.44 5.78
C ALA A 128 9.66 2.10 7.15
N ALA A 129 9.02 1.20 7.92
CA ALA A 129 9.54 0.81 9.22
C ALA A 129 10.87 0.03 9.14
N GLN A 130 11.06 -0.79 8.10
CA GLN A 130 12.34 -1.48 7.84
C GLN A 130 13.42 -0.49 7.40
N LYS A 131 13.11 0.35 6.40
CA LYS A 131 14.00 1.38 5.85
C LYS A 131 14.50 2.36 6.91
N ASP A 132 13.62 2.77 7.81
CA ASP A 132 13.94 3.74 8.86
C ASP A 132 14.49 3.09 10.13
N HIS A 133 14.70 1.77 10.12
CA HIS A 133 15.12 1.00 11.30
C HIS A 133 14.26 1.31 12.54
N ASN A 134 12.94 1.42 12.37
CA ASN A 134 12.03 1.70 13.46
C ASN A 134 12.08 0.60 14.52
N PRO A 135 11.77 0.92 15.80
CA PRO A 135 11.77 -0.07 16.88
C PRO A 135 10.95 -1.31 16.55
N GLU A 136 11.43 -2.48 16.98
CA GLU A 136 10.76 -3.77 16.74
C GLU A 136 9.30 -3.75 17.25
N SER A 137 9.03 -3.03 18.34
CA SER A 137 7.69 -2.82 18.88
C SER A 137 6.75 -2.15 17.88
N TRP A 138 7.21 -1.15 17.13
CA TRP A 138 6.43 -0.52 16.05
C TRP A 138 6.17 -1.51 14.92
N GLN A 139 7.23 -2.17 14.46
CA GLN A 139 7.17 -3.15 13.37
C GLN A 139 6.16 -4.27 13.64
N LYS A 140 6.22 -4.87 14.84
CA LYS A 140 5.28 -5.92 15.29
C LYS A 140 3.84 -5.41 15.37
N CYS A 141 3.65 -4.12 15.62
CA CYS A 141 2.31 -3.55 15.76
C CYS A 141 1.61 -3.31 14.41
N ILE A 142 2.34 -3.15 13.28
CA ILE A 142 1.76 -2.76 11.98
C ILE A 142 0.60 -3.67 11.57
N GLN A 143 0.76 -4.99 11.67
CA GLN A 143 -0.28 -5.97 11.35
C GLN A 143 -1.60 -5.74 12.12
N TYR A 144 -1.52 -5.22 13.35
CA TYR A 144 -2.70 -4.90 14.16
C TYR A 144 -3.25 -3.50 13.86
N MET A 145 -2.44 -2.61 13.27
CA MET A 145 -2.86 -1.27 12.88
C MET A 145 -3.69 -1.30 11.61
N THR A 146 -3.29 -2.08 10.61
CA THR A 146 -3.75 -1.98 9.21
C THR A 146 -4.81 -3.00 8.80
N GLU A 147 -5.64 -3.48 9.72
CA GLU A 147 -6.60 -4.58 9.47
C GLU A 147 -7.37 -4.52 8.13
N PRO A 148 -7.68 -5.63 7.45
CA PRO A 148 -7.34 -7.00 7.83
C PRO A 148 -5.83 -7.19 7.89
N ALA A 149 -5.38 -8.12 8.73
CA ALA A 149 -3.96 -8.44 8.80
C ALA A 149 -3.57 -9.05 7.45
N PHE A 150 -2.43 -8.61 6.91
CA PHE A 150 -1.84 -9.18 5.71
C PHE A 150 -0.64 -10.02 6.14
N GLU A 151 -0.57 -11.24 5.63
CA GLU A 151 0.65 -12.03 5.70
C GLU A 151 1.57 -11.52 4.60
N VAL A 152 2.70 -10.96 4.99
CA VAL A 152 3.77 -10.59 4.07
C VAL A 152 5.01 -11.30 4.52
N GLU A 153 5.65 -11.96 3.58
CA GLU A 153 6.84 -12.72 3.87
C GLU A 153 7.98 -11.77 4.22
N ASP A 154 8.64 -12.04 5.34
CA ASP A 154 9.85 -11.33 5.69
C ASP A 154 10.90 -11.64 4.62
N ALA A 155 11.50 -10.59 4.04
CA ALA A 155 12.65 -10.76 3.18
C ALA A 155 13.74 -11.50 3.96
N PRO A 156 14.42 -12.51 3.38
CA PRO A 156 15.52 -13.17 4.05
C PRO A 156 16.59 -12.12 4.44
N GLN A 157 17.02 -12.17 5.70
CA GLN A 157 18.06 -11.31 6.27
C GLN A 157 19.41 -11.52 5.59
#